data_AF-A0AA97CMY0-F1
#
_entry.id   AF-A0AA97CMY0-F1
#
_cell.length_a   1.000
_cell.length_b   1.000
_cell.length_c   1.000
_cell.angle_alpha   90.00
_cell.angle_beta   90.00
_cell.angle_gamma   90.00
#
_symmetry.space_group_name_H-M   'P 1'
#
loop_
_entity.id
_entity.type
_entity.pdbx_description
1 polymer ?
#
loop_
_entity_poly.entity_id
_entity_poly.type
_entity_poly.pdbx_seq_one_letter_code
_entity_poly.pdbx_strand_id
1 'polypeptide(L)'
;MEFKHSTAPWQIDEVVQCSIHSGDKFIALINDSSSFSRGEHKANAHLIAAAPELLSELIRLRNIVASYKQDSGDNLDITDAVIAKALGQ
;
A
#
# COMPACT_ATOMS: atom_id res chain seq x y z
N MET A 1 6.80 -10.50 -11.52
CA MET A 1 7.06 -10.14 -10.11
C MET A 1 5.97 -10.77 -9.29
N GLU A 2 6.28 -11.80 -8.51
CA GLU A 2 5.41 -12.11 -7.38
C GLU A 2 5.78 -11.08 -6.31
N PHE A 3 4.86 -10.18 -5.99
CA PHE A 3 4.96 -9.42 -4.75
C PHE A 3 4.99 -10.46 -3.66
N LYS A 4 6.15 -10.62 -3.02
CA LYS A 4 6.22 -11.49 -1.86
C LYS A 4 5.22 -10.85 -0.92
N HIS A 5 4.25 -11.60 -0.43
CA HIS A 5 3.38 -11.13 0.65
C HIS A 5 4.24 -10.98 1.89
N SER A 6 5.19 -10.04 1.84
CA SER A 6 6.15 -9.69 2.84
C SER A 6 5.36 -9.61 4.13
N THR A 7 5.79 -10.40 5.12
CA THR A 7 5.00 -10.59 6.33
C THR A 7 4.72 -9.21 6.88
N ALA A 8 3.43 -8.85 6.87
CA ALA A 8 3.01 -7.51 7.19
C ALA A 8 3.54 -7.18 8.58
N PRO A 9 4.10 -5.97 8.82
CA PRO A 9 4.46 -5.57 10.18
C PRO A 9 3.22 -5.34 11.06
N TRP A 10 2.02 -5.50 10.48
CA TRP A 10 0.73 -5.29 11.12
C TRP A 10 0.18 -6.60 11.68
N GLN A 11 -0.44 -6.51 12.86
CA GLN A 11 -1.15 -7.62 13.48
C GLN A 11 -2.65 -7.49 13.20
N ILE A 12 -3.31 -8.62 12.95
CA ILE A 12 -4.76 -8.70 12.79
C ILE A 12 -5.32 -9.20 14.12
N ASP A 13 -6.18 -8.42 14.76
CA ASP A 13 -6.97 -8.88 15.90
C ASP A 13 -8.30 -9.46 15.40
N GLU A 14 -8.53 -10.73 15.69
CA GLU A 14 -9.73 -11.48 15.28
C GLU A 14 -10.85 -11.46 16.33
N VAL A 15 -10.58 -10.98 17.55
CA VAL A 15 -11.48 -11.17 18.72
C VAL A 15 -12.47 -10.01 18.87
N VAL A 16 -12.15 -8.83 18.34
CA VAL A 16 -13.00 -7.63 18.38
C VAL A 16 -12.72 -6.83 17.13
N GLN A 17 -13.73 -6.51 16.31
CA GLN A 17 -13.63 -5.53 15.20
C GLN A 17 -12.30 -5.61 14.43
N CYS A 18 -12.22 -6.41 13.35
CA CYS A 18 -10.98 -6.60 12.58
C CYS A 18 -10.21 -5.28 12.41
N SER A 19 -9.13 -5.17 13.19
CA SER A 19 -8.34 -3.97 13.33
C SER A 19 -6.93 -4.26 12.87
N ILE A 20 -6.42 -3.40 11.99
CA ILE A 20 -5.05 -3.45 11.48
C ILE A 20 -4.28 -2.41 12.26
N HIS A 21 -3.17 -2.81 12.88
CA HIS A 21 -2.41 -1.93 13.77
C HIS A 21 -0.94 -1.84 13.41
N SER A 22 -0.34 -0.72 13.77
CA SER A 22 1.12 -0.55 13.86
C SER A 22 1.47 0.00 15.22
N GLY A 23 2.09 -0.83 16.07
CA GLY A 23 2.36 -0.46 17.46
C GLY A 23 1.06 -0.15 18.19
N ASP A 24 0.91 1.09 18.66
CA ASP A 24 -0.25 1.60 19.41
C ASP A 24 -1.31 2.29 18.52
N LYS A 25 -1.12 2.30 17.19
CA LYS A 25 -2.00 3.00 16.25
C LYS A 25 -2.87 2.05 15.45
N PHE A 26 -4.17 2.34 15.43
CA PHE A 26 -5.11 1.73 14.50
C PHE A 26 -4.93 2.31 13.09
N ILE A 27 -4.59 1.47 12.13
CA ILE A 27 -4.49 1.79 10.69
C ILE A 27 -5.85 1.62 10.01
N ALA A 28 -6.58 0.57 10.38
CA ALA A 28 -7.94 0.33 9.91
C ALA A 28 -8.74 -0.36 11.02
N LEU A 29 -10.02 -0.05 11.11
CA LEU A 29 -10.97 -0.67 12.04
C LEU A 29 -12.28 -0.89 11.30
N ILE A 30 -12.72 -2.14 11.16
CA ILE A 30 -14.05 -2.43 10.62
C ILE A 30 -14.95 -2.90 11.75
N ASN A 31 -15.99 -2.11 12.01
CA ASN A 31 -17.00 -2.40 13.00
C ASN A 31 -18.04 -3.34 12.38
N ASP A 32 -18.05 -4.60 12.83
CA ASP A 32 -18.92 -5.64 12.27
C ASP A 32 -20.38 -5.33 12.61
N SER A 33 -21.13 -4.80 11.63
CA SER A 33 -22.58 -4.80 11.65
C SER A 33 -23.08 -5.87 10.69
N SER A 34 -22.84 -7.13 11.04
CA SER A 34 -23.33 -8.34 10.37
C SER A 34 -22.89 -8.49 8.91
N SER A 35 -22.22 -9.62 8.63
CA SER A 35 -22.14 -10.30 7.32
C SER A 35 -20.90 -10.08 6.44
N PHE A 36 -19.82 -9.41 6.89
CA PHE A 36 -18.59 -9.35 6.09
C PHE A 36 -17.70 -10.59 6.33
N SER A 37 -17.20 -11.17 5.23
CA SER A 37 -16.57 -12.49 5.25
C SER A 37 -15.11 -12.38 5.71
N ARG A 38 -14.64 -13.33 6.54
CA ARG A 38 -13.23 -13.40 6.99
C ARG A 38 -12.22 -13.33 5.85
N GLY A 39 -12.60 -13.74 4.64
CA GLY A 39 -11.77 -13.66 3.44
C GLY A 39 -11.44 -12.22 3.01
N GLU A 40 -12.41 -11.31 3.10
CA GLU A 40 -12.23 -9.90 2.71
C GLU A 40 -11.27 -9.18 3.66
N HIS A 41 -11.30 -9.50 4.95
CA HIS A 41 -10.36 -8.94 5.94
C HIS A 41 -8.92 -9.33 5.66
N LYS A 42 -8.69 -10.62 5.39
CA LYS A 42 -7.36 -11.12 5.03
C LYS A 42 -6.87 -10.49 3.72
N ALA A 43 -7.74 -10.36 2.72
CA ALA A 43 -7.41 -9.69 1.47
C ALA A 43 -7.03 -8.21 1.68
N ASN A 44 -7.79 -7.47 2.48
CA ASN A 44 -7.50 -6.07 2.81
C ASN A 44 -6.19 -5.91 3.57
N ALA A 45 -5.92 -6.77 4.55
CA ALA A 45 -4.66 -6.77 5.28
C ALA A 45 -3.46 -7.04 4.36
N HIS A 46 -3.58 -8.01 3.44
CA HIS A 46 -2.54 -8.27 2.44
C HIS A 46 -2.34 -7.10 1.48
N LEU A 47 -3.43 -6.45 1.03
CA LEU A 47 -3.34 -5.27 0.16
C LEU A 47 -2.62 -4.10 0.84
N ILE A 48 -2.97 -3.82 2.10
CA ILE A 48 -2.32 -2.76 2.89
C ILE A 48 -0.85 -3.09 3.15
N ALA A 49 -0.54 -4.35 3.45
CA ALA A 49 0.83 -4.81 3.67
C ALA A 49 1.72 -4.71 2.42
N ALA A 50 1.15 -4.91 1.23
CA ALA A 50 1.88 -4.81 -0.04
C ALA A 50 2.12 -3.36 -0.48
N ALA A 51 1.41 -2.37 0.08
CA ALA A 51 1.48 -0.98 -0.37
C ALA A 51 2.90 -0.37 -0.30
N PRO A 52 3.72 -0.60 0.74
CA PRO A 52 5.10 -0.10 0.78
C PRO A 52 6.01 -0.73 -0.28
N GLU A 53 5.89 -2.04 -0.51
CA GLU A 53 6.68 -2.75 -1.54
C GLU A 53 6.29 -2.27 -2.94
N LEU A 54 5.00 -2.09 -3.20
CA LEU A 54 4.49 -1.53 -4.44
C LEU A 54 4.97 -0.10 -4.66
N LEU A 55 4.93 0.76 -3.64
CA LEU A 55 5.43 2.13 -3.72
C LEU A 55 6.94 2.15 -4.03
N SER A 56 7.72 1.27 -3.39
CA SER A 56 9.16 1.13 -3.66
C SER A 56 9.44 0.77 -5.13
N GLU A 57 8.70 -0.20 -5.69
CA GLU A 57 8.86 -0.57 -7.10
C GLU A 57 8.40 0.53 -8.05
N LEU A 58 7.32 1.26 -7.73
CA LEU A 58 6.88 2.42 -8.52
C LEU A 58 7.94 3.53 -8.55
N ILE A 59 8.58 3.83 -7.41
CA ILE A 59 9.70 4.78 -7.33
C ILE A 59 10.88 4.29 -8.20
N ARG A 60 11.23 3.01 -8.12
CA ARG A 60 12.31 2.42 -8.92
C ARG A 60 12.03 2.55 -10.42
N LEU A 61 10.81 2.22 -10.85
CA LEU A 61 10.38 2.34 -12.26
C LEU A 61 10.38 3.79 -12.74
N ARG A 62 9.86 4.71 -11.93
CA ARG A 62 9.90 6.15 -12.22
C ARG A 62 11.33 6.62 -12.49
N ASN A 63 12.29 6.20 -11.67
CA ASN A 63 13.70 6.60 -11.83
C ASN A 63 14.34 6.02 -13.10
N ILE A 64 13.95 4.82 -13.50
CA ILE A 64 14.38 4.24 -14.79
C ILE A 64 13.86 5.07 -15.94
N VAL A 65 12.57 5.42 -15.94
CA VAL A 65 11.96 6.23 -17.02
C VAL A 65 12.60 7.62 -17.08
N ALA A 66 12.83 8.25 -15.92
CA ALA A 66 13.52 9.53 -15.84
C ALA A 66 14.96 9.50 -16.39
N SER A 67 15.60 8.33 -16.44
CA SER A 67 16.98 8.17 -16.95
C SER A 67 17.06 8.08 -18.48
N TYR A 68 15.94 7.81 -19.16
CA TYR A 68 15.89 7.80 -20.61
C TYR A 68 15.91 9.24 -21.15
N LYS A 69 16.39 9.40 -22.40
CA LYS A 69 16.23 10.67 -23.10
C LYS A 69 14.74 10.92 -23.24
N GLN A 70 14.22 11.85 -22.45
CA GLN A 70 12.85 12.31 -22.54
C GLN A 70 12.70 13.01 -23.89
N ASP A 71 11.92 12.43 -24.80
CA ASP A 71 11.38 13.23 -25.90
C ASP A 71 10.49 14.32 -25.29
N SER A 72 10.36 15.46 -25.99
CA SER A 72 9.87 16.74 -25.45
C SER A 72 8.43 16.76 -24.88
N GLY A 73 7.77 15.61 -24.73
CA GLY A 73 6.44 15.45 -24.13
C GLY A 73 6.38 14.50 -22.93
N ASP A 74 7.43 13.74 -22.62
CA ASP A 74 7.43 12.79 -21.49
C ASP A 74 7.84 13.50 -20.19
N ASN A 75 6.91 14.26 -19.59
CA ASN A 75 7.08 14.77 -18.23
C ASN A 75 6.60 13.74 -17.20
N LEU A 76 7.25 13.71 -16.03
CA LEU A 76 6.90 12.82 -14.93
C LEU A 76 6.22 13.58 -13.78
N ASP A 77 5.76 14.81 -14.02
CA ASP A 77 5.27 15.72 -12.98
C ASP A 77 4.07 15.12 -12.23
N ILE A 78 3.16 14.46 -12.95
CA ILE A 78 2.01 13.77 -12.34
C ILE A 78 2.48 12.58 -11.50
N THR A 79 3.42 11.79 -12.04
CA THR A 79 4.00 10.64 -11.34
C THR A 79 4.68 11.08 -10.06
N ASP A 80 5.43 12.18 -10.11
CA ASP A 80 6.10 12.78 -8.96
C ASP A 80 5.11 13.26 -7.91
N ALA A 81 4.04 13.94 -8.34
CA ALA A 81 2.98 14.39 -7.44
C ALA A 81 2.27 13.23 -6.73
N VAL A 82 2.01 12.12 -7.44
CA VAL A 82 1.36 10.94 -6.85
C VAL A 82 2.30 10.21 -5.88
N ILE A 83 3.58 10.08 -6.20
CA ILE A 83 4.59 9.50 -5.31
C ILE A 83 4.75 10.37 -4.05
N ALA A 84 4.84 11.70 -4.19
CA ALA A 84 4.92 12.62 -3.07
C ALA A 84 3.71 12.47 -2.14
N LYS A 85 2.49 12.45 -2.71
CA LYS A 85 1.26 12.22 -1.96
C LYS A 85 1.27 10.86 -1.23
N ALA A 86 1.76 9.79 -1.86
CA ALA A 86 1.86 8.47 -1.24
C ALA A 86 2.89 8.41 -0.10
N LEU A 87 3.92 9.25 -0.15
CA LEU A 87 4.91 9.43 0.91
C LEU A 87 4.45 10.40 2.02
N GLY A 88 3.29 11.05 1.86
CA GLY A 88 2.77 12.04 2.81
C GLY A 88 3.45 13.40 2.75
N GLN A 89 3.98 13.77 1.58
CA GLN A 89 4.62 15.07 1.30
C GLN A 89 3.64 16.08 0.71
#